data_AF-A0A5J4XVS6-F1
#
_entry.id   AF-A0A5J4XVS6-F1
#
_cell.length_a   1.000
_cell.length_b   1.000
_cell.length_c   1.000
_cell.angle_alpha   90.00
_cell.angle_beta   90.00
_cell.angle_gamma   90.00
#
_symmetry.space_group_name_H-M   'P 1'
#
loop_
_entity.id
_entity.type
_entity.pdbx_description
1 polymer ?
#
loop_
_entity_poly.entity_id
_entity_poly.type
_entity_poly.pdbx_seq_one_letter_code
_entity_poly.pdbx_strand_id
1 'polypeptide(L)'
;MKLLVAVKRVVDYNARIRVKNDQTGVELANVKMSMNPFCEIAVEDTIRTALAMGADRGAHILTDTPLLPLNIAKLLAAVVMKESASLWQMLAALLKWPQATFASKVEIDEAAQKARVTREVDGGLQTLLCGLPAVITTDLRLNQPRYATLPNIMKAKKKPIEVLNPEGLGVTLIDGYKRIKVEEPAKRKGGVMVASVAELMDKLKNEAKVGLAQMLKGGVIMDVTTAEEARIAEEAGAVAVMALERVPADIRKEGGVARMSDPTMIRDIKKAVTIPVMAKARIGHFVEAQILEALEVDYVDESEVLTPADDIHHINKHNFKVPFVCGCRDLGEALRRIAEGAAMIRTKGEAGTGNVVEAVRHTRSVTGAIRQLQTLDDDELYVYAKEIRAPVDLVRKTKHLGRQELPVVNFAAGGVASPADAALMMQMGVDGVFVGSGIFKSGDPAKRARAIVQAVTHYNDPKILAEVSCGLGEAMVGIDCRTKDFNSYAARSE
;
A
#
# COMPACT_ATOMS: atom_id res chain seq x y z
N MET A 1 0.84 9.68 -46.15
CA MET A 1 0.62 9.29 -44.74
C MET A 1 0.41 7.78 -44.69
N LYS A 2 1.22 7.05 -43.92
CA LYS A 2 1.09 5.59 -43.77
C LYS A 2 0.46 5.30 -42.41
N LEU A 3 -0.64 4.55 -42.38
CA LEU A 3 -1.43 4.24 -41.19
C LEU A 3 -1.34 2.75 -40.89
N LEU A 4 -0.97 2.41 -39.65
CA LEU A 4 -0.81 1.05 -39.16
C LEU A 4 -1.83 0.80 -38.04
N VAL A 5 -2.53 -0.33 -38.11
CA VAL A 5 -3.58 -0.70 -37.15
C VAL A 5 -3.20 -2.06 -36.57
N ALA A 6 -3.01 -2.12 -35.25
CA ALA A 6 -2.77 -3.36 -34.52
C ALA A 6 -4.01 -3.70 -33.67
N VAL A 7 -4.46 -4.95 -33.71
CA VAL A 7 -5.63 -5.42 -32.94
C VAL A 7 -5.21 -6.58 -32.05
N LYS A 8 -5.64 -6.55 -30.79
CA LYS A 8 -5.41 -7.62 -29.80
C LYS A 8 -6.75 -8.18 -29.32
N ARG A 9 -6.87 -9.51 -29.27
CA ARG A 9 -8.02 -10.21 -28.65
C ARG A 9 -8.02 -9.99 -27.14
N VAL A 10 -9.18 -9.64 -26.58
CA VAL A 10 -9.40 -9.55 -25.13
C VAL A 10 -10.64 -10.35 -24.74
N VAL A 11 -10.76 -10.73 -23.47
CA VAL A 11 -11.96 -11.40 -22.96
C VAL A 11 -13.15 -10.43 -23.00
N ASP A 12 -14.34 -10.91 -23.39
CA ASP A 12 -15.54 -10.07 -23.46
C ASP A 12 -15.84 -9.44 -22.10
N TYR A 13 -16.13 -8.14 -22.09
CA TYR A 13 -16.41 -7.41 -20.86
C TYR A 13 -17.64 -7.96 -20.11
N ASN A 14 -18.55 -8.65 -20.82
CA ASN A 14 -19.70 -9.34 -20.22
C ASN A 14 -19.36 -10.74 -19.71
N ALA A 15 -18.20 -11.29 -20.05
CA ALA A 15 -17.81 -12.62 -19.61
C ALA A 15 -17.20 -12.59 -18.20
N ARG A 16 -17.74 -13.42 -17.30
CA ARG A 16 -17.14 -13.61 -15.96
C ARG A 16 -15.86 -14.43 -16.09
N ILE A 17 -14.74 -13.73 -16.02
CA ILE A 17 -13.39 -14.29 -15.94
C ILE A 17 -13.28 -15.13 -14.66
N ARG A 18 -12.84 -16.38 -14.80
CA ARG A 18 -12.50 -17.27 -13.68
C ARG A 18 -11.02 -17.63 -13.76
N VAL A 19 -10.40 -17.82 -12.62
CA VAL A 19 -9.03 -18.37 -12.55
C VAL A 19 -9.10 -19.88 -12.70
N LYS A 20 -8.16 -20.49 -13.42
CA LYS A 20 -8.03 -21.95 -13.47
C LYS A 20 -7.78 -22.52 -12.08
N ASN A 21 -8.25 -23.74 -11.83
CA ASN A 21 -8.04 -24.41 -10.54
C ASN A 21 -6.55 -24.56 -10.16
N ASP A 22 -5.66 -24.64 -11.16
CA ASP A 22 -4.22 -24.73 -11.00
C ASP A 22 -3.51 -23.35 -10.85
N GLN A 23 -4.27 -22.25 -10.87
CA GLN A 23 -3.78 -20.87 -10.75
C GLN A 23 -2.75 -20.45 -11.83
N THR A 24 -2.60 -21.24 -12.89
CA THR A 24 -1.64 -20.95 -13.98
C THR A 24 -2.12 -19.83 -14.91
N GLY A 25 -3.41 -19.48 -14.83
CA GLY A 25 -4.00 -18.47 -15.69
C GLY A 25 -5.50 -18.32 -15.50
N VAL A 26 -6.11 -17.61 -16.45
CA VAL A 26 -7.55 -17.47 -16.58
C VAL A 26 -8.09 -18.69 -17.33
N GLU A 27 -9.26 -19.19 -16.92
CA GLU A 27 -10.00 -20.20 -17.66
C GLU A 27 -10.52 -19.58 -18.95
N LEU A 28 -10.10 -20.12 -20.09
CA LEU A 28 -10.49 -19.63 -21.41
C LEU A 28 -11.48 -20.59 -22.09
N ALA A 29 -11.67 -21.81 -21.57
CA ALA A 29 -12.67 -22.74 -22.08
C ALA A 29 -14.07 -22.15 -21.88
N ASN A 30 -14.86 -22.10 -22.97
CA ASN A 30 -16.23 -21.55 -23.00
C ASN A 30 -16.36 -20.08 -22.58
N VAL A 31 -15.26 -19.33 -22.50
CA VAL A 31 -15.30 -17.87 -22.29
C VAL A 31 -15.39 -17.20 -23.64
N LYS A 32 -16.43 -16.38 -23.82
CA LYS A 32 -16.56 -15.54 -25.02
C LYS A 32 -15.40 -14.55 -25.02
N MET A 33 -14.47 -14.74 -25.96
CA MET A 33 -13.44 -13.74 -26.24
C MET A 33 -14.11 -12.61 -27.00
N SER A 34 -14.07 -11.37 -26.50
CA SER A 34 -14.39 -10.22 -27.34
C SER A 34 -13.20 -9.97 -28.26
N MET A 35 -13.31 -10.53 -29.44
CA MET A 35 -12.94 -9.81 -30.63
C MET A 35 -14.28 -9.48 -31.29
N ASN A 36 -14.48 -8.26 -31.78
CA ASN A 36 -15.70 -7.94 -32.52
C ASN A 36 -15.91 -9.06 -33.57
N PRO A 37 -17.07 -9.73 -33.69
CA PRO A 37 -17.26 -10.88 -34.60
C PRO A 37 -16.94 -10.58 -36.08
N PHE A 38 -16.83 -9.29 -36.39
CA PHE A 38 -16.37 -8.79 -37.68
C PHE A 38 -14.84 -8.73 -37.81
N CYS A 39 -13.98 -9.15 -36.88
CA CYS A 39 -12.61 -8.61 -36.79
C CYS A 39 -11.61 -8.93 -37.91
N GLU A 40 -11.74 -9.99 -38.70
CA GLU A 40 -10.94 -10.10 -39.94
C GLU A 40 -11.40 -9.03 -40.95
N ILE A 41 -12.73 -8.90 -41.08
CA ILE A 41 -13.42 -7.84 -41.83
C ILE A 41 -13.18 -6.46 -41.18
N ALA A 42 -12.95 -6.34 -39.88
CA ALA A 42 -12.79 -5.07 -39.17
C ALA A 42 -11.34 -4.59 -39.19
N VAL A 43 -10.35 -5.49 -39.19
CA VAL A 43 -8.96 -5.12 -39.48
C VAL A 43 -8.88 -4.64 -40.92
N GLU A 44 -9.45 -5.39 -41.86
CA GLU A 44 -9.58 -4.96 -43.24
C GLU A 44 -10.35 -3.63 -43.34
N ASP A 45 -11.56 -3.50 -42.80
CA ASP A 45 -12.39 -2.30 -42.83
C ASP A 45 -11.72 -1.11 -42.13
N THR A 46 -10.93 -1.32 -41.08
CA THR A 46 -10.18 -0.24 -40.44
C THR A 46 -9.04 0.23 -41.36
N ILE A 47 -8.33 -0.70 -42.01
CA ILE A 47 -7.35 -0.36 -43.05
C ILE A 47 -8.04 0.34 -44.22
N ARG A 48 -9.22 -0.12 -44.67
CA ARG A 48 -10.03 0.52 -45.72
C ARG A 48 -10.47 1.92 -45.32
N THR A 49 -10.87 2.11 -44.07
CA THR A 49 -11.27 3.41 -43.53
C THR A 49 -10.08 4.36 -43.50
N ALA A 50 -8.91 3.90 -43.05
CA ALA A 50 -7.67 4.67 -43.10
C ALA A 50 -7.29 5.05 -44.55
N LEU A 51 -7.38 4.12 -45.50
CA LEU A 51 -7.16 4.39 -46.94
C LEU A 51 -8.17 5.42 -47.48
N ALA A 52 -9.42 5.39 -47.03
CA ALA A 52 -10.47 6.34 -47.41
C ALA A 52 -10.25 7.74 -46.79
N MET A 53 -9.56 7.81 -45.66
CA MET A 53 -9.18 9.05 -44.99
C MET A 53 -7.86 9.63 -45.48
N GLY A 54 -7.20 8.99 -46.46
CA GLY A 54 -6.00 9.49 -47.12
C GLY A 54 -4.73 8.67 -46.89
N ALA A 55 -4.83 7.45 -46.35
CA ALA A 55 -3.67 6.56 -46.27
C ALA A 55 -3.23 6.07 -47.66
N ASP A 56 -1.92 5.98 -47.88
CA ASP A 56 -1.35 5.60 -49.17
C ASP A 56 -1.45 4.08 -49.40
N ARG A 57 -1.06 3.29 -48.39
CA ARG A 57 -0.98 1.82 -48.39
C ARG A 57 -1.44 1.24 -47.05
N GLY A 58 -1.81 -0.04 -47.04
CA GLY A 58 -2.18 -0.80 -45.86
C GLY A 58 -1.55 -2.19 -45.87
N ALA A 59 -1.12 -2.64 -44.69
CA ALA A 59 -0.56 -3.98 -44.47
C ALA A 59 -1.22 -4.64 -43.25
N HIS A 60 -1.46 -5.94 -43.33
CA HIS A 60 -2.05 -6.77 -42.28
C HIS A 60 -1.04 -7.85 -41.87
N ILE A 61 -0.55 -7.79 -40.63
CA ILE A 61 0.34 -8.83 -40.09
C ILE A 61 -0.52 -9.88 -39.39
N LEU A 62 -0.61 -11.08 -39.96
CA LEU A 62 -1.40 -12.18 -39.43
C LEU A 62 -0.55 -13.10 -38.54
N THR A 63 -1.03 -13.41 -37.33
CA THR A 63 -0.40 -14.36 -36.42
C THR A 63 -1.40 -14.92 -35.43
N ASP A 64 -1.26 -16.21 -35.11
CA ASP A 64 -2.06 -16.90 -34.10
C ASP A 64 -1.46 -16.80 -32.68
N THR A 65 -0.24 -16.26 -32.57
CA THR A 65 0.48 -16.16 -31.30
C THR A 65 0.03 -14.91 -30.51
N PRO A 66 -0.27 -15.02 -29.21
CA PRO A 66 -0.56 -13.85 -28.38
C PRO A 66 0.60 -12.85 -28.38
N LEU A 67 0.34 -11.61 -28.80
CA LEU A 67 1.37 -10.60 -28.92
C LEU A 67 1.59 -9.82 -27.61
N LEU A 68 2.83 -9.85 -27.12
CA LEU A 68 3.34 -8.98 -26.07
C LEU A 68 3.87 -7.65 -26.66
N PRO A 69 3.93 -6.55 -25.88
CA PRO A 69 4.39 -5.25 -26.39
C PRO A 69 5.73 -5.28 -27.12
N LEU A 70 6.68 -6.10 -26.68
CA LEU A 70 7.99 -6.27 -27.34
C LEU A 70 7.88 -6.96 -28.71
N ASN A 71 7.05 -7.99 -28.81
CA ASN A 71 6.82 -8.69 -30.07
C ASN A 71 6.12 -7.77 -31.08
N ILE A 72 5.15 -6.96 -30.62
CA ILE A 72 4.52 -5.92 -31.44
C ILE A 72 5.57 -4.90 -31.93
N ALA A 73 6.41 -4.40 -31.03
CA ALA A 73 7.45 -3.43 -31.39
C ALA A 73 8.44 -3.98 -32.43
N LYS A 74 8.87 -5.25 -32.32
CA LYS A 74 9.74 -5.90 -33.30
C LYS A 74 9.09 -6.08 -34.67
N LEU A 75 7.83 -6.53 -34.70
CA LEU A 75 7.06 -6.66 -35.94
C LEU A 75 6.90 -5.31 -36.65
N LEU A 76 6.58 -4.27 -35.89
CA LEU A 76 6.49 -2.91 -36.41
C LEU A 76 7.84 -2.38 -36.87
N ALA A 77 8.95 -2.69 -36.16
CA ALA A 77 10.29 -2.33 -36.59
C ALA A 77 10.65 -2.93 -37.94
N ALA A 78 10.34 -4.21 -38.16
CA ALA A 78 10.60 -4.86 -39.44
C ALA A 78 9.78 -4.24 -40.58
N VAL A 79 8.50 -3.93 -40.36
CA VAL A 79 7.67 -3.22 -41.35
C VAL A 79 8.18 -1.80 -41.60
N VAL A 80 8.57 -1.08 -40.56
CA VAL A 80 9.17 0.26 -40.68
C VAL A 80 10.48 0.22 -41.44
N MET A 81 11.36 -0.73 -41.18
CA MET A 81 12.61 -0.86 -41.94
C MET A 81 12.34 -1.23 -43.41
N LYS A 82 11.30 -2.02 -43.68
CA LYS A 82 10.85 -2.32 -45.05
C LYS A 82 10.19 -1.13 -45.75
N GLU A 83 9.51 -0.25 -45.00
CA GLU A 83 8.60 0.77 -45.58
C GLU A 83 8.88 2.23 -45.19
N SER A 84 9.88 2.55 -44.37
CA SER A 84 10.18 3.89 -43.85
C SER A 84 8.98 4.59 -43.18
N ALA A 85 8.39 4.01 -42.13
CA ALA A 85 7.26 4.57 -41.36
C ALA A 85 7.62 4.82 -39.86
N SER A 86 6.81 5.53 -39.05
CA SER A 86 7.19 5.95 -37.68
C SER A 86 6.12 5.66 -36.61
N LEU A 87 6.41 4.87 -35.54
CA LEU A 87 5.45 4.67 -34.40
C LEU A 87 6.00 3.94 -33.14
N TRP A 88 5.65 4.35 -31.90
CA TRP A 88 5.92 3.74 -30.54
C TRP A 88 7.28 3.95 -29.83
N GLN A 89 7.26 4.13 -28.49
CA GLN A 89 8.47 4.37 -27.65
C GLN A 89 9.51 3.23 -27.70
N MET A 90 9.07 1.99 -27.54
CA MET A 90 9.95 0.82 -27.69
C MET A 90 10.47 0.68 -29.13
N LEU A 91 9.69 1.10 -30.12
CA LEU A 91 10.15 1.14 -31.50
C LEU A 91 11.18 2.25 -31.72
N ALA A 92 11.00 3.43 -31.12
CA ALA A 92 11.96 4.53 -31.18
C ALA A 92 13.32 4.08 -30.65
N ALA A 93 13.33 3.31 -29.55
CA ALA A 93 14.54 2.69 -29.02
C ALA A 93 15.17 1.67 -29.99
N LEU A 94 14.35 0.78 -30.58
CA LEU A 94 14.83 -0.22 -31.55
C LEU A 94 15.39 0.41 -32.84
N LEU A 95 14.79 1.50 -33.32
CA LEU A 95 15.21 2.23 -34.52
C LEU A 95 16.27 3.30 -34.25
N LYS A 96 16.56 3.59 -32.98
CA LYS A 96 17.39 4.73 -32.54
C LYS A 96 16.88 6.08 -33.06
N TRP A 97 15.56 6.27 -33.07
CA TRP A 97 14.92 7.50 -33.52
C TRP A 97 14.57 8.42 -32.35
N PRO A 98 14.59 9.75 -32.55
CA PRO A 98 14.05 10.70 -31.59
C PRO A 98 12.59 10.39 -31.26
N GLN A 99 12.20 10.56 -29.99
CA GLN A 99 10.82 10.36 -29.55
C GLN A 99 10.23 11.60 -28.88
N ALA A 100 8.94 11.84 -29.11
CA ALA A 100 8.13 12.80 -28.37
C ALA A 100 6.79 12.17 -28.00
N THR A 101 6.41 12.27 -26.72
CA THR A 101 5.22 11.59 -26.19
C THR A 101 4.21 12.58 -25.66
N PHE A 102 2.93 12.20 -25.69
CA PHE A 102 1.82 13.04 -25.23
C PHE A 102 1.76 14.38 -25.96
N ALA A 103 2.02 14.36 -27.27
CA ALA A 103 1.88 15.54 -28.10
C ALA A 103 0.47 16.11 -27.95
N SER A 104 0.38 17.42 -27.77
CA SER A 104 -0.82 18.26 -27.87
C SER A 104 -0.80 19.12 -29.14
N LYS A 105 0.38 19.36 -29.73
CA LYS A 105 0.55 20.02 -31.04
C LYS A 105 1.81 19.51 -31.75
N VAL A 106 1.75 19.35 -33.07
CA VAL A 106 2.89 18.93 -33.92
C VAL A 106 3.01 19.88 -35.11
N GLU A 107 4.20 20.44 -35.32
CA GLU A 107 4.55 21.25 -36.49
C GLU A 107 5.75 20.60 -37.20
N ILE A 108 5.59 20.29 -38.49
CA ILE A 108 6.60 19.61 -39.29
C ILE A 108 7.24 20.62 -40.23
N ASP A 109 8.57 20.73 -40.18
CA ASP A 109 9.38 21.47 -41.14
C ASP A 109 10.07 20.45 -42.05
N GLU A 110 9.49 20.23 -43.23
CA GLU A 110 10.00 19.28 -44.21
C GLU A 110 11.36 19.71 -44.79
N ALA A 111 11.59 21.02 -44.94
CA ALA A 111 12.84 21.56 -45.47
C ALA A 111 14.00 21.38 -44.48
N ALA A 112 13.74 21.58 -43.18
CA ALA A 112 14.73 21.41 -42.13
C ALA A 112 14.84 19.99 -41.58
N GLN A 113 14.02 19.04 -42.05
CA GLN A 113 13.91 17.66 -41.55
C GLN A 113 13.73 17.61 -40.02
N LYS A 114 12.87 18.48 -39.47
CA LYS A 114 12.63 18.59 -38.03
C LYS A 114 11.13 18.67 -37.72
N ALA A 115 10.75 18.14 -36.57
CA ALA A 115 9.42 18.28 -36.01
C ALA A 115 9.50 19.02 -34.67
N ARG A 116 8.69 20.07 -34.52
CA ARG A 116 8.44 20.75 -33.25
C ARG A 116 7.20 20.13 -32.62
N VAL A 117 7.35 19.52 -31.46
CA VAL A 117 6.30 18.79 -30.76
C VAL A 117 6.04 19.41 -29.40
N THR A 118 4.87 20.00 -29.22
CA THR A 118 4.41 20.45 -27.90
C THR A 118 3.70 19.30 -27.22
N ARG A 119 4.05 18.99 -25.97
CA ARG A 119 3.47 17.95 -25.14
C ARG A 119 2.97 18.48 -23.80
N GLU A 120 1.96 17.83 -23.24
CA GLU A 120 1.51 18.05 -21.87
C GLU A 120 2.36 17.20 -20.90
N VAL A 121 2.84 17.82 -19.82
CA VAL A 121 3.51 17.18 -18.68
C VAL A 121 2.90 17.73 -17.39
N ASP A 122 3.11 17.08 -16.24
CA ASP A 122 2.49 17.48 -14.97
C ASP A 122 2.81 18.94 -14.56
N GLY A 123 3.93 19.50 -15.04
CA GLY A 123 4.34 20.89 -14.84
C GLY A 123 3.87 21.89 -15.91
N GLY A 124 3.01 21.50 -16.87
CA GLY A 124 2.49 22.36 -17.93
C GLY A 124 2.83 21.89 -19.35
N LEU A 125 3.07 22.85 -20.26
CA LEU A 125 3.39 22.55 -21.65
C LEU A 125 4.90 22.57 -21.89
N GLN A 126 5.41 21.54 -22.56
CA GLN A 126 6.81 21.46 -22.97
C GLN A 126 6.89 21.30 -24.49
N THR A 127 7.77 22.07 -25.15
CA THR A 127 8.02 21.91 -26.59
C THR A 127 9.38 21.27 -26.85
N LEU A 128 9.36 20.17 -27.58
CA LEU A 128 10.54 19.42 -28.01
C LEU A 128 10.82 19.68 -29.49
N LEU A 129 12.10 19.67 -29.86
CA LEU A 129 12.53 19.69 -31.25
C LEU A 129 13.16 18.33 -31.58
N CYS A 130 12.54 17.59 -32.49
CA CYS A 130 12.95 16.24 -32.88
C CYS A 130 13.46 16.26 -34.32
N GLY A 131 14.60 15.63 -34.59
CA GLY A 131 15.04 15.37 -35.97
C GLY A 131 14.20 14.27 -36.60
N LEU A 132 13.81 14.42 -37.87
CA LEU A 132 13.10 13.38 -38.60
C LEU A 132 14.08 12.36 -39.20
N PRO A 133 13.76 11.05 -39.20
CA PRO A 133 12.49 10.45 -38.77
C PRO A 133 12.36 10.38 -37.23
N ALA A 134 11.18 10.74 -36.71
CA ALA A 134 10.87 10.73 -35.28
C ALA A 134 9.62 9.93 -34.96
N VAL A 135 9.55 9.37 -33.76
CA VAL A 135 8.36 8.74 -33.21
C VAL A 135 7.60 9.70 -32.32
N ILE A 136 6.36 10.02 -32.72
CA ILE A 136 5.51 10.95 -31.99
C ILE A 136 4.25 10.23 -31.52
N THR A 137 3.95 10.28 -30.22
CA THR A 137 2.68 9.78 -29.67
C THR A 137 1.78 10.95 -29.26
N THR A 138 0.47 10.77 -29.45
CA THR A 138 -0.56 11.77 -29.13
C THR A 138 -1.66 11.15 -28.29
N ASP A 139 -2.32 11.96 -27.48
CA ASP A 139 -3.57 11.60 -26.81
C ASP A 139 -4.80 12.09 -27.61
N LEU A 140 -6.01 11.85 -27.10
CA LEU A 140 -7.33 12.08 -27.72
C LEU A 140 -7.65 13.52 -28.15
N ARG A 141 -6.74 14.49 -27.97
CA ARG A 141 -7.03 15.94 -28.07
C ARG A 141 -6.42 16.65 -29.27
N LEU A 142 -5.67 15.95 -30.13
CA LEU A 142 -4.83 16.61 -31.14
C LEU A 142 -5.53 16.91 -32.48
N ASN A 143 -6.69 16.31 -32.77
CA ASN A 143 -7.33 16.43 -34.09
C ASN A 143 -8.84 16.71 -34.03
N GLN A 144 -9.33 17.49 -35.00
CA GLN A 144 -10.74 17.50 -35.39
C GLN A 144 -11.07 16.22 -36.19
N PRO A 145 -12.25 15.59 -35.97
CA PRO A 145 -12.64 14.40 -36.71
C PRO A 145 -12.66 14.68 -38.23
N ARG A 146 -11.89 13.90 -39.00
CA ARG A 146 -12.02 13.88 -40.46
C ARG A 146 -13.01 12.78 -40.85
N TYR A 147 -13.95 13.10 -41.73
CA TYR A 147 -14.89 12.13 -42.28
C TYR A 147 -14.50 11.77 -43.72
N ALA A 148 -14.50 10.47 -44.04
CA ALA A 148 -14.23 10.01 -45.38
C ALA A 148 -15.41 10.34 -46.31
N THR A 149 -15.13 10.90 -47.49
CA THR A 149 -16.17 11.13 -48.50
C THR A 149 -16.50 9.83 -49.24
N LEU A 150 -17.75 9.67 -49.69
CA LEU A 150 -18.21 8.52 -50.50
C LEU A 150 -17.23 8.13 -51.64
N PRO A 151 -16.70 9.09 -52.44
CA PRO A 151 -15.71 8.79 -53.48
C PRO A 151 -14.42 8.16 -52.95
N ASN A 152 -13.92 8.61 -51.79
CA ASN A 152 -12.69 8.07 -51.22
C ASN A 152 -12.90 6.68 -50.62
N ILE A 153 -14.07 6.42 -50.03
CA ILE A 153 -14.46 5.09 -49.55
C ILE A 153 -14.47 4.09 -50.72
N MET A 154 -15.02 4.49 -51.88
CA MET A 154 -15.05 3.65 -53.08
C MET A 154 -13.66 3.39 -53.67
N LYS A 155 -12.74 4.37 -53.61
CA LYS A 155 -11.34 4.18 -54.03
C LYS A 155 -10.58 3.26 -53.07
N ALA A 156 -10.82 3.39 -51.76
CA ALA A 156 -10.16 2.58 -50.75
C ALA A 156 -10.49 1.08 -50.86
N LYS A 157 -11.72 0.73 -51.25
CA LYS A 157 -12.13 -0.67 -51.52
C LYS A 157 -11.33 -1.34 -52.64
N LYS A 158 -10.75 -0.59 -53.57
CA LYS A 158 -10.00 -1.11 -54.73
C LYS A 158 -8.49 -1.23 -54.51
N LYS A 159 -7.94 -0.62 -53.45
CA LYS A 159 -6.50 -0.69 -53.16
C LYS A 159 -6.12 -2.08 -52.60
N PRO A 160 -5.02 -2.71 -53.00
CA PRO A 160 -4.60 -3.98 -52.39
C PRO A 160 -4.16 -3.77 -50.92
N ILE A 161 -4.49 -4.74 -50.05
CA ILE A 161 -3.97 -4.82 -48.67
C ILE A 161 -3.00 -6.00 -48.64
N GLU A 162 -1.74 -5.75 -48.30
CA GLU A 162 -0.70 -6.78 -48.24
C GLU A 162 -0.84 -7.57 -46.93
N VAL A 163 -0.95 -8.89 -47.01
CA VAL A 163 -0.97 -9.77 -45.83
C VAL A 163 0.45 -10.32 -45.60
N LEU A 164 0.97 -10.13 -44.40
CA LEU A 164 2.32 -10.47 -43.98
C LEU A 164 2.28 -11.40 -42.76
N ASN A 165 3.28 -12.26 -42.62
CA ASN A 165 3.45 -13.10 -41.43
C ASN A 165 4.76 -12.71 -40.70
N PRO A 166 4.86 -12.90 -39.37
CA PRO A 166 6.07 -12.65 -38.59
C PRO A 166 7.36 -13.23 -39.19
N GLU A 167 7.28 -14.46 -39.71
CA GLU A 167 8.38 -15.16 -40.35
C GLU A 167 8.84 -14.46 -41.63
N GLY A 168 7.90 -13.98 -42.45
CA GLY A 168 8.18 -13.20 -43.66
C GLY A 168 8.76 -11.81 -43.38
N LEU A 169 8.70 -11.36 -42.13
CA LEU A 169 9.34 -10.14 -41.64
C LEU A 169 10.68 -10.41 -40.93
N GLY A 170 11.11 -11.67 -40.81
CA GLY A 170 12.34 -12.05 -40.10
C GLY A 170 12.28 -11.82 -38.59
N VAL A 171 11.08 -11.81 -37.99
CA VAL A 171 10.89 -11.53 -36.56
C VAL A 171 10.50 -12.80 -35.81
N THR A 172 11.37 -13.25 -34.91
CA THR A 172 11.05 -14.31 -33.94
C THR A 172 10.28 -13.73 -32.76
N LEU A 173 9.09 -14.27 -32.49
CA LEU A 173 8.27 -13.93 -31.33
C LEU A 173 8.82 -14.70 -30.11
N ILE A 174 9.33 -13.98 -29.11
CA ILE A 174 9.91 -14.59 -27.90
C ILE A 174 9.17 -14.01 -26.70
N ASP A 175 8.64 -14.87 -25.84
CA ASP A 175 7.97 -14.47 -24.60
C ASP A 175 8.97 -14.43 -23.44
N GLY A 176 9.31 -13.22 -22.99
CA GLY A 176 10.30 -13.00 -21.92
C GLY A 176 9.77 -13.10 -20.50
N TYR A 177 8.52 -13.55 -20.30
CA TYR A 177 7.87 -13.56 -18.99
C TYR A 177 7.26 -14.93 -18.68
N LYS A 178 7.54 -15.44 -17.48
CA LYS A 178 6.90 -16.64 -16.93
C LYS A 178 5.83 -16.23 -15.94
N ARG A 179 4.56 -16.54 -16.23
CA ARG A 179 3.44 -16.32 -15.30
C ARG A 179 3.55 -17.30 -14.14
N ILE A 180 3.65 -16.78 -12.92
CA ILE A 180 3.84 -17.59 -11.69
C ILE A 180 2.49 -17.98 -11.09
N LYS A 181 1.55 -17.03 -10.94
CA LYS A 181 0.26 -17.23 -10.29
C LYS A 181 -0.76 -16.19 -10.77
N VAL A 182 -2.04 -16.55 -10.77
CA VAL A 182 -3.17 -15.63 -10.95
C VAL A 182 -4.16 -15.86 -9.81
N GLU A 183 -4.72 -14.79 -9.25
CA GLU A 183 -5.70 -14.83 -8.15
C GLU A 183 -6.91 -13.94 -8.45
N GLU A 184 -8.07 -14.28 -7.90
CA GLU A 184 -9.26 -13.42 -7.97
C GLU A 184 -9.12 -12.22 -7.02
N PRO A 185 -9.57 -11.02 -7.43
CA PRO A 185 -9.61 -9.88 -6.53
C PRO A 185 -10.59 -10.15 -5.38
N ALA A 186 -10.30 -9.61 -4.20
CA ALA A 186 -11.17 -9.73 -3.04
C ALA A 186 -12.59 -9.25 -3.39
N LYS A 187 -13.61 -10.06 -3.06
CA LYS A 187 -15.02 -9.70 -3.28
C LYS A 187 -15.34 -8.41 -2.54
N ARG A 188 -15.86 -7.41 -3.25
CA ARG A 188 -16.36 -6.17 -2.63
C ARG A 188 -17.48 -6.52 -1.64
N LYS A 189 -17.33 -6.10 -0.38
CA LYS A 189 -18.41 -6.19 0.62
C LYS A 189 -19.52 -5.19 0.23
N GLY A 190 -20.78 -5.58 0.39
CA GLY A 190 -21.92 -4.68 0.15
C GLY A 190 -21.91 -3.50 1.11
N GLY A 191 -22.32 -2.32 0.64
CA GLY A 191 -22.47 -1.13 1.49
C GLY A 191 -23.60 -1.28 2.51
N VAL A 192 -23.53 -0.52 3.60
CA VAL A 192 -24.54 -0.50 4.67
C VAL A 192 -25.36 0.77 4.54
N MET A 193 -26.70 0.67 4.56
CA MET A 193 -27.57 1.84 4.70
C MET A 193 -27.52 2.34 6.15
N VAL A 194 -27.34 3.65 6.32
CA VAL A 194 -27.28 4.33 7.61
C VAL A 194 -28.53 5.18 7.81
N ALA A 195 -28.94 5.41 9.06
CA ALA A 195 -30.19 6.08 9.37
C ALA A 195 -30.12 7.60 9.16
N SER A 196 -28.91 8.19 9.13
CA SER A 196 -28.73 9.63 8.95
C SER A 196 -27.41 10.00 8.28
N VAL A 197 -27.34 11.25 7.77
CA VAL A 197 -26.09 11.82 7.24
C VAL A 197 -25.03 11.97 8.34
N ALA A 198 -25.42 12.27 9.58
CA ALA A 198 -24.49 12.35 10.70
C ALA A 198 -23.84 10.97 10.98
N GLU A 199 -24.64 9.90 10.97
CA GLU A 199 -24.16 8.52 11.09
C GLU A 199 -23.28 8.13 9.90
N LEU A 200 -23.62 8.57 8.68
CA LEU A 200 -22.77 8.36 7.50
C LEU A 200 -21.40 9.02 7.70
N MET A 201 -21.39 10.29 8.10
CA MET A 201 -20.16 11.06 8.29
C MET A 201 -19.29 10.49 9.42
N ASP A 202 -19.92 10.04 10.51
CA ASP A 202 -19.21 9.38 11.61
C ASP A 202 -18.60 8.05 11.17
N LYS A 203 -19.39 7.19 10.51
CA LYS A 203 -18.90 5.92 9.94
C LYS A 203 -17.77 6.14 8.95
N LEU A 204 -17.91 7.08 8.02
CA LEU A 204 -16.85 7.37 7.04
C LEU A 204 -15.56 7.87 7.72
N LYS A 205 -15.67 8.74 8.72
CA LYS A 205 -14.50 9.24 9.46
C LYS A 205 -13.82 8.10 10.25
N ASN A 206 -14.60 7.30 10.96
CA ASN A 206 -14.09 6.22 11.78
C ASN A 206 -13.52 5.08 10.92
N GLU A 207 -14.20 4.70 9.84
CA GLU A 207 -13.71 3.71 8.88
C GLU A 207 -12.47 4.21 8.13
N ALA A 208 -12.37 5.50 7.79
CA ALA A 208 -11.17 6.07 7.20
C ALA A 208 -9.98 6.00 8.17
N LYS A 209 -10.16 6.40 9.43
CA LYS A 209 -9.12 6.30 10.47
C LYS A 209 -8.68 4.85 10.69
N VAL A 210 -9.63 3.92 10.79
CA VAL A 210 -9.32 2.49 10.92
C VAL A 210 -8.61 1.97 9.66
N GLY A 211 -9.04 2.39 8.47
CA GLY A 211 -8.44 2.03 7.19
C GLY A 211 -6.98 2.49 7.05
N LEU A 212 -6.66 3.71 7.52
CA LEU A 212 -5.28 4.20 7.58
C LEU A 212 -4.41 3.27 8.46
N ALA A 213 -4.90 2.90 9.64
CA ALA A 213 -4.18 2.01 10.54
C ALA A 213 -3.97 0.60 9.96
N GLN A 214 -4.88 0.11 9.10
CA GLN A 214 -4.71 -1.18 8.39
C GLN A 214 -3.50 -1.19 7.46
N MET A 215 -3.03 -0.04 6.97
CA MET A 215 -1.85 0.05 6.10
C MET A 215 -0.54 -0.30 6.83
N LEU A 216 -0.54 -0.29 8.17
CA LEU A 216 0.63 -0.57 8.98
C LEU A 216 0.83 -2.08 9.24
N LYS A 217 -0.16 -2.92 8.92
CA LYS A 217 -0.14 -4.36 9.20
C LYS A 217 1.09 -5.06 8.63
N GLY A 218 1.64 -5.99 9.40
CA GLY A 218 2.87 -6.72 9.09
C GLY A 218 4.15 -5.90 9.29
N GLY A 219 4.04 -4.71 9.88
CA GLY A 219 5.13 -3.77 10.02
C GLY A 219 5.71 -3.65 11.43
N VAL A 220 6.81 -2.91 11.52
CA VAL A 220 7.45 -2.48 12.77
C VAL A 220 7.35 -0.97 12.90
N ILE A 221 6.92 -0.50 14.08
CA ILE A 221 6.91 0.92 14.44
C ILE A 221 8.02 1.16 15.44
N MET A 222 8.91 2.13 15.16
CA MET A 222 10.12 2.34 15.96
C MET A 222 10.07 3.64 16.77
N ASP A 223 10.32 3.58 18.08
CA ASP A 223 10.51 4.80 18.89
C ASP A 223 11.83 5.47 18.51
N VAL A 224 11.79 6.78 18.25
CA VAL A 224 12.95 7.59 17.85
C VAL A 224 12.96 8.91 18.62
N THR A 225 14.17 9.34 18.96
CA THR A 225 14.46 10.56 19.72
C THR A 225 15.16 11.64 18.90
N THR A 226 15.64 11.29 17.71
CA THR A 226 16.31 12.24 16.81
C THR A 226 15.95 11.98 15.34
N ALA A 227 16.18 12.99 14.49
CA ALA A 227 16.04 12.85 13.04
C ALA A 227 16.95 11.75 12.45
N GLU A 228 18.11 11.50 13.05
CA GLU A 228 19.02 10.46 12.59
C GLU A 228 18.50 9.05 12.90
N GLU A 229 17.99 8.84 14.11
CA GLU A 229 17.31 7.59 14.48
C GLU A 229 16.09 7.33 13.58
N ALA A 230 15.36 8.37 13.20
CA ALA A 230 14.25 8.27 12.26
C ALA A 230 14.70 7.78 10.88
N ARG A 231 15.80 8.30 10.33
CA ARG A 231 16.37 7.80 9.06
C ARG A 231 16.82 6.35 9.17
N ILE A 232 17.50 5.98 10.25
CA ILE A 232 17.91 4.59 10.50
C ILE A 232 16.69 3.66 10.53
N ALA A 233 15.60 4.08 11.17
CA ALA A 233 14.37 3.31 11.23
C ALA A 233 13.72 3.14 9.84
N GLU A 234 13.65 4.22 9.05
CA GLU A 234 13.12 4.18 7.69
C GLU A 234 13.96 3.29 6.77
N GLU A 235 15.28 3.45 6.77
CA GLU A 235 16.22 2.63 6.00
C GLU A 235 16.19 1.15 6.42
N ALA A 236 15.87 0.88 7.68
CA ALA A 236 15.69 -0.48 8.18
C ALA A 236 14.38 -1.14 7.73
N GLY A 237 13.43 -0.37 7.19
CA GLY A 237 12.12 -0.82 6.74
C GLY A 237 11.02 -0.71 7.78
N ALA A 238 11.13 0.21 8.75
CA ALA A 238 10.01 0.55 9.63
C ALA A 238 8.82 1.07 8.81
N VAL A 239 7.59 0.72 9.19
CA VAL A 239 6.37 1.22 8.52
C VAL A 239 5.93 2.59 9.05
N ALA A 240 6.41 2.97 10.24
CA ALA A 240 6.24 4.28 10.84
C ALA A 240 7.27 4.47 11.96
N VAL A 241 7.45 5.71 12.41
CA VAL A 241 8.26 6.05 13.59
C VAL A 241 7.40 6.72 14.66
N MET A 242 7.77 6.54 15.92
CA MET A 242 7.14 7.17 17.08
C MET A 242 8.11 8.18 17.68
N ALA A 243 7.79 9.47 17.57
CA ALA A 243 8.60 10.55 18.10
C ALA A 243 8.36 10.73 19.61
N LEU A 244 9.44 10.68 20.40
CA LEU A 244 9.43 11.00 21.82
C LEU A 244 10.80 11.50 22.30
N GLU A 245 10.85 12.41 23.28
CA GLU A 245 12.10 13.02 23.76
C GLU A 245 13.05 12.01 24.41
N ARG A 246 12.50 11.00 25.05
CA ARG A 246 13.25 9.98 25.80
C ARG A 246 12.60 8.63 25.56
N VAL A 247 13.38 7.63 25.19
CA VAL A 247 12.85 6.26 25.06
C VAL A 247 12.38 5.73 26.42
N PRO A 248 11.46 4.76 26.47
CA PRO A 248 10.85 4.33 27.73
C PRO A 248 11.86 3.86 28.81
N ALA A 249 12.98 3.25 28.40
CA ALA A 249 14.05 2.87 29.33
C ALA A 249 14.70 4.09 30.03
N ASP A 250 14.88 5.21 29.32
CA ASP A 250 15.43 6.44 29.90
C ASP A 250 14.41 7.11 30.82
N ILE A 251 13.13 7.14 30.44
CA ILE A 251 12.04 7.66 31.29
C ILE A 251 12.03 6.93 32.65
N ARG A 252 12.24 5.60 32.65
CA ARG A 252 12.33 4.82 33.91
C ARG A 252 13.54 5.19 34.74
N LYS A 253 14.69 5.37 34.10
CA LYS A 253 15.97 5.64 34.77
C LYS A 253 16.02 7.03 35.38
N GLU A 254 15.57 8.03 34.64
CA GLU A 254 15.62 9.44 35.03
C GLU A 254 14.45 9.85 35.93
N GLY A 255 13.32 9.17 35.81
CA GLY A 255 12.10 9.52 36.52
C GLY A 255 11.55 10.89 36.13
N GLY A 256 10.83 11.52 37.06
CA GLY A 256 10.15 12.80 36.85
C GLY A 256 8.88 12.70 35.99
N VAL A 257 8.40 13.86 35.54
CA VAL A 257 7.18 13.95 34.73
C VAL A 257 7.54 13.84 33.24
N ALA A 258 7.06 12.80 32.58
CA ALA A 258 7.20 12.61 31.14
C ALA A 258 5.97 13.20 30.41
N ARG A 259 6.19 14.04 29.40
CA ARG A 259 5.17 14.81 28.67
C ARG A 259 5.24 14.55 27.17
N MET A 260 4.35 15.19 26.41
CA MET A 260 4.49 15.31 24.95
C MET A 260 5.84 15.94 24.60
N SER A 261 6.46 15.45 23.53
CA SER A 261 7.71 16.00 22.99
C SER A 261 7.58 17.43 22.49
N ASP A 262 8.70 18.14 22.54
CA ASP A 262 8.84 19.44 21.90
C ASP A 262 8.40 19.42 20.41
N PRO A 263 7.50 20.34 19.99
CA PRO A 263 7.04 20.45 18.61
C PRO A 263 8.16 20.60 17.56
N THR A 264 9.28 21.24 17.91
CA THR A 264 10.43 21.43 17.01
C THR A 264 11.05 20.09 16.68
N MET A 265 11.28 19.26 17.71
CA MET A 265 11.81 17.92 17.56
C MET A 265 10.91 17.05 16.67
N ILE A 266 9.59 17.09 16.89
CA ILE A 266 8.62 16.34 16.06
C ILE A 266 8.70 16.80 14.60
N ARG A 267 8.74 18.11 14.34
CA ARG A 267 8.86 18.66 12.98
C ARG A 267 10.16 18.24 12.30
N ASP A 268 11.26 18.18 13.04
CA ASP A 268 12.56 17.79 12.49
C ASP A 268 12.58 16.30 12.13
N ILE A 269 11.96 15.43 12.95
CA ILE A 269 11.75 14.03 12.62
C ILE A 269 10.86 13.90 11.37
N LYS A 270 9.73 14.61 11.30
CA LYS A 270 8.83 14.60 10.12
C LYS A 270 9.52 15.01 8.83
N LYS A 271 10.44 15.99 8.88
CA LYS A 271 11.20 16.41 7.70
C LYS A 271 12.25 15.39 7.27
N ALA A 272 12.67 14.52 8.18
CA ALA A 272 13.78 13.60 7.95
C ALA A 272 13.36 12.30 7.24
N VAL A 273 12.07 11.93 7.30
CA VAL A 273 11.55 10.66 6.78
C VAL A 273 10.29 10.86 5.93
N THR A 274 9.99 9.87 5.10
CA THR A 274 8.79 9.81 4.26
C THR A 274 7.70 8.89 4.82
N ILE A 275 8.07 7.97 5.71
CA ILE A 275 7.13 7.12 6.44
C ILE A 275 6.33 7.91 7.49
N PRO A 276 5.11 7.46 7.86
CA PRO A 276 4.29 8.11 8.87
C PRO A 276 5.02 8.35 10.19
N VAL A 277 4.78 9.53 10.79
CA VAL A 277 5.30 9.92 12.10
C VAL A 277 4.17 10.00 13.11
N MET A 278 4.29 9.16 14.13
CA MET A 278 3.44 9.15 15.32
C MET A 278 4.07 9.98 16.44
N ALA A 279 3.26 10.48 17.36
CA ALA A 279 3.75 11.15 18.57
C ALA A 279 2.90 10.81 19.79
N LYS A 280 3.50 10.88 20.98
CA LYS A 280 2.82 10.53 22.24
C LYS A 280 2.17 11.74 22.91
N ALA A 281 0.96 11.54 23.41
CA ALA A 281 0.28 12.43 24.34
C ALA A 281 0.03 11.71 25.67
N ARG A 282 0.00 12.46 26.78
CA ARG A 282 -0.36 11.93 28.09
C ARG A 282 -1.83 11.49 28.12
N ILE A 283 -2.13 10.48 28.92
CA ILE A 283 -3.52 10.04 29.16
C ILE A 283 -4.36 11.21 29.66
N GLY A 284 -5.49 11.44 28.99
CA GLY A 284 -6.44 12.52 29.30
C GLY A 284 -6.04 13.91 28.83
N HIS A 285 -4.81 14.11 28.34
CA HIS A 285 -4.31 15.43 27.97
C HIS A 285 -4.74 15.86 26.56
N PHE A 286 -6.03 16.12 26.37
CA PHE A 286 -6.60 16.47 25.06
C PHE A 286 -5.95 17.70 24.40
N VAL A 287 -5.39 18.64 25.17
CA VAL A 287 -4.67 19.80 24.63
C VAL A 287 -3.32 19.40 24.00
N GLU A 288 -2.64 18.36 24.50
CA GLU A 288 -1.42 17.87 23.88
C GLU A 288 -1.76 17.24 22.52
N ALA A 289 -2.84 16.45 22.49
CA ALA A 289 -3.34 15.90 21.23
C ALA A 289 -3.79 16.98 20.23
N GLN A 290 -4.37 18.10 20.68
CA GLN A 290 -4.71 19.24 19.80
C GLN A 290 -3.45 19.86 19.19
N ILE A 291 -2.38 20.01 19.97
CA ILE A 291 -1.09 20.50 19.47
C ILE A 291 -0.52 19.51 18.45
N LEU A 292 -0.52 18.20 18.75
CA LEU A 292 -0.02 17.18 17.83
C LEU A 292 -0.82 17.13 16.52
N GLU A 293 -2.14 17.24 16.58
CA GLU A 293 -2.99 17.33 15.38
C GLU A 293 -2.69 18.59 14.56
N ALA A 294 -2.43 19.73 15.21
CA ALA A 294 -2.01 20.97 14.54
C ALA A 294 -0.60 20.88 13.94
N LEU A 295 0.26 19.98 14.44
CA LEU A 295 1.54 19.63 13.82
C LEU A 295 1.38 18.61 12.68
N GLU A 296 0.15 18.19 12.39
CA GLU A 296 -0.22 17.25 11.35
C GLU A 296 0.50 15.91 11.49
N VAL A 297 0.73 15.44 12.72
CA VAL A 297 1.26 14.07 12.91
C VAL A 297 0.28 13.05 12.34
N ASP A 298 0.78 11.93 11.86
CA ASP A 298 -0.05 10.93 11.19
C ASP A 298 -0.91 10.14 12.18
N TYR A 299 -0.39 9.91 13.40
CA TYR A 299 -1.09 9.25 14.49
C TYR A 299 -0.72 9.85 15.85
N VAL A 300 -1.66 9.83 16.79
CA VAL A 300 -1.41 10.18 18.19
C VAL A 300 -1.50 8.91 19.05
N ASP A 301 -0.47 8.63 19.83
CA ASP A 301 -0.49 7.56 20.84
C ASP A 301 -0.79 8.15 22.21
N GLU A 302 -2.00 7.92 22.71
CA GLU A 302 -2.33 8.25 24.09
C GLU A 302 -1.69 7.19 25.00
N SER A 303 -0.55 7.55 25.60
CA SER A 303 0.40 6.58 26.09
C SER A 303 0.55 6.61 27.61
N GLU A 304 0.33 5.45 28.22
CA GLU A 304 0.58 5.13 29.64
C GLU A 304 2.05 5.21 30.06
N VAL A 305 2.96 5.25 29.08
CA VAL A 305 4.39 5.39 29.32
C VAL A 305 4.73 6.81 29.81
N LEU A 306 3.97 7.80 29.35
CA LEU A 306 4.06 9.16 29.86
C LEU A 306 3.33 9.27 31.21
N THR A 307 3.58 10.35 31.95
CA THR A 307 2.86 10.58 33.21
C THR A 307 1.42 10.96 32.88
N PRO A 308 0.38 10.26 33.38
CA PRO A 308 -1.01 10.64 33.13
C PRO A 308 -1.28 12.11 33.51
N ALA A 309 -2.16 12.77 32.75
CA ALA A 309 -2.62 14.11 33.05
C ALA A 309 -4.02 14.11 33.70
N ASP A 310 -4.82 13.09 33.41
CA ASP A 310 -6.08 12.78 34.06
C ASP A 310 -6.06 11.28 34.41
N ASP A 311 -6.23 10.97 35.70
CA ASP A 311 -6.22 9.60 36.21
C ASP A 311 -7.57 8.89 36.05
N ILE A 312 -8.62 9.62 35.62
CA ILE A 312 -10.00 9.12 35.53
C ILE A 312 -10.42 8.99 34.07
N HIS A 313 -10.12 10.00 33.24
CA HIS A 313 -10.65 10.10 31.88
C HIS A 313 -9.55 10.03 30.83
N HIS A 314 -9.79 9.22 29.81
CA HIS A 314 -9.01 9.25 28.58
C HIS A 314 -9.57 10.34 27.64
N ILE A 315 -8.77 10.74 26.64
CA ILE A 315 -9.17 11.70 25.62
C ILE A 315 -10.39 11.16 24.86
N ASN A 316 -11.40 12.00 24.61
CA ASN A 316 -12.46 11.72 23.65
C ASN A 316 -11.92 11.92 22.21
N LYS A 317 -11.58 10.81 21.55
CA LYS A 317 -10.81 10.79 20.28
C LYS A 317 -11.71 11.05 19.06
N HIS A 318 -13.02 10.99 19.24
CA HIS A 318 -14.00 11.35 18.20
C HIS A 318 -13.94 12.83 17.84
N ASN A 319 -13.46 13.68 18.75
CA ASN A 319 -13.29 15.12 18.53
C ASN A 319 -12.12 15.47 17.58
N PHE A 320 -11.30 14.48 17.22
CA PHE A 320 -10.10 14.66 16.42
C PHE A 320 -10.27 14.04 15.03
N LYS A 321 -9.53 14.53 14.05
CA LYS A 321 -9.37 13.92 12.73
C LYS A 321 -8.22 12.93 12.70
N VAL A 322 -7.13 13.23 13.42
CA VAL A 322 -5.97 12.33 13.54
C VAL A 322 -6.39 10.99 14.18
N PRO A 323 -5.95 9.83 13.64
CA PRO A 323 -6.20 8.54 14.27
C PRO A 323 -5.40 8.37 15.56
N PHE A 324 -6.01 7.68 16.54
CA PHE A 324 -5.37 7.41 17.83
C PHE A 324 -4.98 5.94 17.98
N VAL A 325 -3.82 5.74 18.61
CA VAL A 325 -3.33 4.48 19.13
C VAL A 325 -3.50 4.48 20.66
N CYS A 326 -3.97 3.38 21.25
CA CYS A 326 -4.05 3.23 22.70
C CYS A 326 -3.54 1.88 23.19
N GLY A 327 -2.99 1.87 24.40
CA GLY A 327 -2.55 0.67 25.09
C GLY A 327 -3.70 -0.12 25.76
N CYS A 328 -3.64 -1.45 25.74
CA CYS A 328 -4.53 -2.31 26.52
C CYS A 328 -3.78 -3.48 27.20
N ARG A 329 -4.34 -3.99 28.30
CA ARG A 329 -3.90 -5.22 28.98
C ARG A 329 -4.83 -6.41 28.78
N ASP A 330 -6.10 -6.12 28.49
CA ASP A 330 -7.17 -7.10 28.32
C ASP A 330 -8.21 -6.61 27.31
N LEU A 331 -9.19 -7.47 27.00
CA LEU A 331 -10.25 -7.17 26.04
C LEU A 331 -11.15 -6.01 26.50
N GLY A 332 -11.41 -5.89 27.81
CA GLY A 332 -12.25 -4.82 28.36
C GLY A 332 -11.62 -3.45 28.14
N GLU A 333 -10.34 -3.29 28.47
CA GLU A 333 -9.58 -2.08 28.18
C GLU A 333 -9.57 -1.77 26.69
N ALA A 334 -9.28 -2.76 25.83
CA ALA A 334 -9.25 -2.56 24.39
C ALA A 334 -10.58 -2.01 23.84
N LEU A 335 -11.70 -2.62 24.24
CA LEU A 335 -13.02 -2.20 23.77
C LEU A 335 -13.44 -0.82 24.31
N ARG A 336 -13.04 -0.45 25.55
CA ARG A 336 -13.26 0.90 26.06
C ARG A 336 -12.49 1.95 25.26
N ARG A 337 -11.22 1.70 24.94
CA ARG A 337 -10.40 2.61 24.11
C ARG A 337 -10.97 2.76 22.70
N ILE A 338 -11.45 1.66 22.11
CA ILE A 338 -12.14 1.70 20.80
C ILE A 338 -13.43 2.52 20.89
N ALA A 339 -14.22 2.37 21.97
CA ALA A 339 -15.43 3.15 22.18
C ALA A 339 -15.17 4.66 22.28
N GLU A 340 -14.03 5.04 22.88
CA GLU A 340 -13.55 6.41 22.96
C GLU A 340 -12.97 6.95 21.65
N GLY A 341 -12.88 6.11 20.61
CA GLY A 341 -12.47 6.49 19.25
C GLY A 341 -11.05 6.07 18.85
N ALA A 342 -10.43 5.10 19.55
CA ALA A 342 -9.13 4.58 19.15
C ALA A 342 -9.26 3.82 17.82
N ALA A 343 -8.42 4.19 16.85
CA ALA A 343 -8.38 3.58 15.52
C ALA A 343 -7.42 2.39 15.45
N MET A 344 -6.59 2.23 16.49
CA MET A 344 -5.57 1.22 16.62
C MET A 344 -5.34 0.91 18.11
N ILE A 345 -5.09 -0.37 18.41
CA ILE A 345 -4.75 -0.84 19.74
C ILE A 345 -3.34 -1.43 19.73
N ARG A 346 -2.65 -1.31 20.85
CA ARG A 346 -1.42 -2.03 21.14
C ARG A 346 -1.48 -2.63 22.54
N THR A 347 -0.74 -3.72 22.79
CA THR A 347 -0.51 -4.14 24.17
C THR A 347 0.29 -3.08 24.92
N LYS A 348 0.09 -2.92 26.22
CA LYS A 348 0.99 -2.07 27.03
C LYS A 348 2.37 -2.70 27.22
N GLY A 349 2.36 -3.99 27.57
CA GLY A 349 3.56 -4.71 28.02
C GLY A 349 4.21 -3.99 29.19
N GLU A 350 5.53 -4.13 29.37
CA GLU A 350 6.29 -3.24 30.26
C GLU A 350 7.35 -2.51 29.46
N ALA A 351 6.96 -1.35 28.93
CA ALA A 351 7.80 -0.50 28.11
C ALA A 351 9.13 -0.17 28.81
N GLY A 352 10.25 -0.29 28.11
CA GLY A 352 11.58 0.04 28.63
C GLY A 352 12.27 -1.04 29.47
N THR A 353 11.63 -2.18 29.73
CA THR A 353 12.22 -3.28 30.51
C THR A 353 13.03 -4.28 29.69
N GLY A 354 12.84 -4.32 28.36
CA GLY A 354 13.42 -5.36 27.51
C GLY A 354 12.91 -6.77 27.81
N ASN A 355 11.78 -6.91 28.53
CA ASN A 355 11.19 -8.19 28.88
C ASN A 355 9.79 -8.35 28.26
N VAL A 356 9.67 -9.26 27.31
CA VAL A 356 8.44 -9.48 26.52
C VAL A 356 7.29 -10.13 27.31
N VAL A 357 7.54 -10.64 28.53
CA VAL A 357 6.57 -11.44 29.30
C VAL A 357 5.22 -10.75 29.50
N GLU A 358 5.22 -9.44 29.72
CA GLU A 358 3.99 -8.66 29.94
C GLU A 358 3.23 -8.45 28.63
N ALA A 359 3.93 -8.21 27.51
CA ALA A 359 3.29 -8.15 26.19
C ALA A 359 2.66 -9.50 25.82
N VAL A 360 3.34 -10.62 26.11
CA VAL A 360 2.81 -11.98 25.95
C VAL A 360 1.56 -12.18 26.81
N ARG A 361 1.59 -11.79 28.10
CA ARG A 361 0.45 -11.91 29.01
C ARG A 361 -0.75 -11.12 28.51
N HIS A 362 -0.57 -9.86 28.13
CA HIS A 362 -1.65 -9.02 27.60
C HIS A 362 -2.22 -9.57 26.29
N THR A 363 -1.36 -10.03 25.39
CA THR A 363 -1.80 -10.65 24.13
C THR A 363 -2.62 -11.91 24.39
N ARG A 364 -2.19 -12.78 25.32
CA ARG A 364 -2.97 -13.97 25.73
C ARG A 364 -4.29 -13.61 26.40
N SER A 365 -4.31 -12.56 27.23
CA SER A 365 -5.53 -12.06 27.87
C SER A 365 -6.56 -11.63 26.82
N VAL A 366 -6.17 -10.78 25.87
CA VAL A 366 -7.05 -10.31 24.79
C VAL A 366 -7.50 -11.47 23.90
N THR A 367 -6.57 -12.26 23.36
CA THR A 367 -6.89 -13.34 22.42
C THR A 367 -7.68 -14.47 23.10
N GLY A 368 -7.38 -14.80 24.35
CA GLY A 368 -8.11 -15.78 25.16
C GLY A 368 -9.54 -15.34 25.43
N ALA A 369 -9.73 -14.07 25.82
CA ALA A 369 -11.05 -13.47 26.01
C ALA A 369 -11.87 -13.47 24.71
N ILE A 370 -11.25 -13.14 23.57
CA ILE A 370 -11.92 -13.23 22.27
C ILE A 370 -12.33 -14.68 21.96
N ARG A 371 -11.46 -15.67 22.19
CA ARG A 371 -11.82 -17.09 21.97
C ARG A 371 -12.98 -17.53 22.85
N GLN A 372 -13.00 -17.14 24.12
CA GLN A 372 -14.13 -17.42 25.02
C GLN A 372 -15.42 -16.74 24.52
N LEU A 373 -15.32 -15.46 24.12
CA LEU A 373 -16.44 -14.70 23.59
C LEU A 373 -17.09 -15.36 22.35
N GLN A 374 -16.30 -16.03 21.51
CA GLN A 374 -16.79 -16.77 20.34
C GLN A 374 -17.68 -17.97 20.72
N THR A 375 -17.52 -18.53 21.92
CA THR A 375 -18.27 -19.73 22.35
C THR A 375 -19.50 -19.43 23.20
N LEU A 376 -19.63 -18.18 23.69
CA LEU A 376 -20.78 -17.77 24.48
C LEU A 376 -22.06 -17.76 23.62
N ASP A 377 -23.21 -17.95 24.26
CA ASP A 377 -24.51 -17.66 23.63
C ASP A 377 -24.71 -16.13 23.51
N ASP A 378 -25.64 -15.68 22.67
CA ASP A 378 -25.95 -14.25 22.50
C ASP A 378 -26.57 -13.65 23.76
N ASP A 379 -27.32 -14.44 24.54
CA ASP A 379 -27.92 -14.02 25.82
C ASP A 379 -26.85 -13.79 26.92
N GLU A 380 -25.73 -14.52 26.86
CA GLU A 380 -24.64 -14.43 27.84
C GLU A 380 -23.78 -13.15 27.65
N LEU A 381 -23.88 -12.50 26.48
CA LEU A 381 -23.04 -11.35 26.12
C LEU A 381 -23.26 -10.13 27.02
N TYR A 382 -24.46 -9.95 27.56
CA TYR A 382 -24.79 -8.83 28.45
C TYR A 382 -24.05 -8.94 29.79
N VAL A 383 -24.00 -10.14 30.36
CA VAL A 383 -23.28 -10.41 31.62
C VAL A 383 -21.78 -10.30 31.36
N TYR A 384 -21.28 -10.91 30.29
CA TYR A 384 -19.88 -10.82 29.92
C TYR A 384 -19.40 -9.37 29.71
N ALA A 385 -20.19 -8.57 28.98
CA ALA A 385 -19.90 -7.14 28.76
C ALA A 385 -19.84 -6.35 30.08
N LYS A 386 -20.71 -6.66 31.04
CA LYS A 386 -20.70 -6.07 32.39
C LYS A 386 -19.43 -6.45 33.16
N GLU A 387 -19.02 -7.71 33.12
CA GLU A 387 -17.83 -8.22 33.82
C GLU A 387 -16.54 -7.54 33.33
N ILE A 388 -16.37 -7.45 32.01
CA ILE A 388 -15.18 -6.81 31.42
C ILE A 388 -15.30 -5.28 31.33
N ARG A 389 -16.45 -4.72 31.75
CA ARG A 389 -16.79 -3.28 31.71
C ARG A 389 -16.61 -2.70 30.30
N ALA A 390 -17.17 -3.35 29.29
CA ALA A 390 -17.08 -2.93 27.90
C ALA A 390 -18.47 -2.67 27.29
N PRO A 391 -18.60 -1.80 26.27
CA PRO A 391 -19.87 -1.61 25.59
C PRO A 391 -20.37 -2.88 24.91
N VAL A 392 -21.61 -3.28 25.20
CA VAL A 392 -22.20 -4.54 24.71
C VAL A 392 -22.20 -4.63 23.18
N ASP A 393 -22.39 -3.52 22.47
CA ASP A 393 -22.39 -3.52 21.01
C ASP A 393 -21.01 -3.80 20.42
N LEU A 394 -19.95 -3.34 21.08
CA LEU A 394 -18.57 -3.67 20.68
C LEU A 394 -18.21 -5.11 21.04
N VAL A 395 -18.70 -5.63 22.17
CA VAL A 395 -18.57 -7.05 22.52
C VAL A 395 -19.23 -7.92 21.46
N ARG A 396 -20.48 -7.61 21.09
CA ARG A 396 -21.22 -8.30 20.04
C ARG A 396 -20.52 -8.19 18.68
N LYS A 397 -20.02 -7.00 18.33
CA LYS A 397 -19.24 -6.79 17.09
C LYS A 397 -17.99 -7.66 17.06
N THR A 398 -17.22 -7.70 18.16
CA THR A 398 -16.02 -8.54 18.29
C THR A 398 -16.36 -10.03 18.17
N LYS A 399 -17.50 -10.48 18.72
CA LYS A 399 -18.00 -11.84 18.50
C LYS A 399 -18.24 -12.13 17.02
N HIS A 400 -19.00 -11.27 16.32
CA HIS A 400 -19.38 -11.53 14.93
C HIS A 400 -18.26 -11.35 13.89
N LEU A 401 -17.20 -10.59 14.21
CA LEU A 401 -16.10 -10.41 13.27
C LEU A 401 -15.43 -11.73 12.89
N GLY A 402 -15.36 -12.68 13.83
CA GLY A 402 -14.78 -14.01 13.62
C GLY A 402 -13.26 -13.96 13.36
N ARG A 403 -12.52 -14.95 13.86
CA ARG A 403 -11.06 -14.93 14.05
C ARG A 403 -10.66 -13.98 15.18
N GLN A 404 -9.50 -14.22 15.77
CA GLN A 404 -9.07 -13.70 17.07
C GLN A 404 -8.69 -12.20 17.02
N GLU A 405 -9.53 -11.39 16.41
CA GLU A 405 -9.24 -10.04 15.93
C GLU A 405 -10.15 -9.03 16.62
N LEU A 406 -9.57 -7.88 16.95
CA LEU A 406 -10.33 -6.72 17.38
C LEU A 406 -10.95 -6.02 16.15
N PRO A 407 -11.96 -5.15 16.33
CA PRO A 407 -12.49 -4.30 15.27
C PRO A 407 -11.48 -3.34 14.62
N VAL A 408 -10.28 -3.22 15.19
CA VAL A 408 -9.18 -2.35 14.77
C VAL A 408 -7.87 -3.15 14.81
N VAL A 409 -6.80 -2.63 14.19
CA VAL A 409 -5.50 -3.31 14.22
C VAL A 409 -4.96 -3.41 15.65
N ASN A 410 -4.33 -4.54 15.97
CA ASN A 410 -3.79 -4.83 17.29
C ASN A 410 -2.29 -5.16 17.21
N PHE A 411 -1.44 -4.28 17.72
CA PHE A 411 0.00 -4.48 17.73
C PHE A 411 0.52 -4.98 19.09
N ALA A 412 1.65 -5.66 19.09
CA ALA A 412 2.40 -5.89 20.31
C ALA A 412 3.30 -4.69 20.62
N ALA A 413 3.33 -4.25 21.88
CA ALA A 413 4.29 -3.29 22.39
C ALA A 413 4.71 -3.63 23.82
N GLY A 414 5.89 -3.11 24.21
CA GLY A 414 6.45 -3.23 25.55
C GLY A 414 7.31 -4.47 25.75
N GLY A 415 8.63 -4.27 25.81
CA GLY A 415 9.57 -5.34 26.18
C GLY A 415 10.15 -6.18 25.04
N VAL A 416 9.80 -5.89 23.78
CA VAL A 416 10.44 -6.51 22.61
C VAL A 416 11.89 -5.98 22.48
N ALA A 417 12.87 -6.88 22.54
CA ALA A 417 14.29 -6.54 22.50
C ALA A 417 15.09 -7.33 21.46
N SER A 418 14.52 -8.38 20.90
CA SER A 418 15.17 -9.27 19.93
C SER A 418 14.28 -9.60 18.73
N PRO A 419 14.87 -10.07 17.61
CA PRO A 419 14.10 -10.60 16.49
C PRO A 419 13.18 -11.77 16.89
N ALA A 420 13.63 -12.61 17.83
CA ALA A 420 12.84 -13.72 18.34
C ALA A 420 11.59 -13.25 19.12
N ASP A 421 11.71 -12.20 19.93
CA ASP A 421 10.55 -11.61 20.62
C ASP A 421 9.53 -11.07 19.62
N ALA A 422 10.00 -10.36 18.59
CA ALA A 422 9.12 -9.81 17.56
C ALA A 422 8.38 -10.92 16.79
N ALA A 423 9.10 -11.97 16.38
CA ALA A 423 8.51 -13.12 15.71
C ALA A 423 7.53 -13.89 16.63
N LEU A 424 7.86 -14.05 17.91
CA LEU A 424 6.95 -14.64 18.91
C LEU A 424 5.63 -13.88 18.95
N MET A 425 5.67 -12.55 19.03
CA MET A 425 4.46 -11.74 19.06
C MET A 425 3.63 -11.95 17.79
N MET A 426 4.25 -11.90 16.60
CA MET A 426 3.55 -12.13 15.33
C MET A 426 2.89 -13.52 15.28
N GLN A 427 3.59 -14.58 15.74
CA GLN A 427 3.02 -15.93 15.83
C GLN A 427 1.84 -16.04 16.82
N MET A 428 1.78 -15.14 17.81
CA MET A 428 0.63 -15.05 18.74
C MET A 428 -0.59 -14.35 18.13
N GLY A 429 -0.48 -13.84 16.90
CA GLY A 429 -1.61 -13.29 16.14
C GLY A 429 -1.78 -11.78 16.28
N VAL A 430 -0.75 -11.03 16.69
CA VAL A 430 -0.79 -9.56 16.56
C VAL A 430 -0.53 -9.16 15.11
N ASP A 431 -1.01 -7.97 14.75
CA ASP A 431 -0.91 -7.41 13.40
C ASP A 431 0.45 -6.74 13.10
N GLY A 432 1.30 -6.55 14.11
CA GLY A 432 2.59 -5.86 13.98
C GLY A 432 3.21 -5.59 15.35
N VAL A 433 4.37 -4.93 15.37
CA VAL A 433 5.17 -4.75 16.60
C VAL A 433 5.67 -3.32 16.75
N PHE A 434 5.58 -2.77 17.96
CA PHE A 434 6.28 -1.56 18.39
C PHE A 434 7.58 -1.92 19.10
N VAL A 435 8.68 -1.27 18.70
CA VAL A 435 9.99 -1.46 19.35
C VAL A 435 10.63 -0.10 19.58
N GLY A 436 10.97 0.19 20.84
CA GLY A 436 11.71 1.39 21.19
C GLY A 436 13.11 1.11 21.70
N SER A 437 13.24 1.05 23.03
CA SER A 437 14.53 0.84 23.71
C SER A 437 15.29 -0.41 23.24
N GLY A 438 14.60 -1.43 22.73
CA GLY A 438 15.22 -2.64 22.18
C GLY A 438 16.19 -2.39 21.03
N ILE A 439 16.03 -1.29 20.28
CA ILE A 439 16.87 -0.95 19.12
C ILE A 439 17.97 0.05 19.51
N PHE A 440 17.58 1.27 19.92
CA PHE A 440 18.53 2.37 20.11
C PHE A 440 19.30 2.34 21.43
N LYS A 441 19.01 1.38 22.33
CA LYS A 441 19.85 1.06 23.50
C LYS A 441 20.65 -0.22 23.32
N SER A 442 20.86 -0.67 22.08
CA SER A 442 21.69 -1.82 21.73
C SER A 442 23.04 -1.40 21.14
N GLY A 443 23.97 -2.35 21.00
CA GLY A 443 25.31 -2.07 20.48
C GLY A 443 25.37 -1.70 18.98
N ASP A 444 24.42 -2.16 18.17
CA ASP A 444 24.30 -1.81 16.75
C ASP A 444 22.81 -1.60 16.38
N PRO A 445 22.28 -0.38 16.58
CA PRO A 445 20.87 -0.06 16.34
C PRO A 445 20.43 -0.32 14.90
N ALA A 446 21.24 0.04 13.90
CA ALA A 446 20.86 -0.10 12.50
C ALA A 446 20.74 -1.58 12.08
N LYS A 447 21.70 -2.42 12.49
CA LYS A 447 21.63 -3.86 12.21
C LYS A 447 20.47 -4.53 12.95
N ARG A 448 20.25 -4.15 14.21
CA ARG A 448 19.14 -4.69 15.01
C ARG A 448 17.77 -4.28 14.48
N ALA A 449 17.61 -3.02 14.07
CA ALA A 449 16.38 -2.52 13.45
C ALA A 449 16.02 -3.37 12.21
N ARG A 450 16.98 -3.57 11.30
CA ARG A 450 16.80 -4.43 10.11
C ARG A 450 16.44 -5.87 10.49
N ALA A 451 17.13 -6.44 11.47
CA ALA A 451 16.86 -7.80 11.91
C ALA A 451 15.43 -7.98 12.47
N ILE A 452 14.93 -7.01 13.23
CA ILE A 452 13.57 -7.03 13.77
C ILE A 452 12.54 -6.88 12.65
N VAL A 453 12.75 -5.98 11.69
CA VAL A 453 11.86 -5.83 10.51
C VAL A 453 11.79 -7.13 9.69
N GLN A 454 12.95 -7.75 9.43
CA GLN A 454 13.00 -9.03 8.74
C GLN A 454 12.33 -10.15 9.53
N ALA A 455 12.49 -10.17 10.86
CA ALA A 455 11.82 -11.15 11.70
C ALA A 455 10.30 -10.97 11.75
N VAL A 456 9.78 -9.74 11.73
CA VAL A 456 8.34 -9.50 11.61
C VAL A 456 7.82 -9.88 10.23
N THR A 457 8.59 -9.69 9.17
CA THR A 457 8.20 -10.09 7.80
C THR A 457 8.20 -11.62 7.65
N HIS A 458 9.20 -12.29 8.20
CA HIS A 458 9.47 -13.72 8.04
C HIS A 458 9.23 -14.52 9.33
N TYR A 459 8.27 -14.09 10.16
CA TYR A 459 8.06 -14.61 11.52
C TYR A 459 7.76 -16.12 11.60
N ASN A 460 7.38 -16.75 10.50
CA ASN A 460 7.12 -18.19 10.40
C ASN A 460 8.26 -19.00 9.74
N ASP A 461 9.39 -18.39 9.39
CA ASP A 461 10.55 -19.08 8.82
C ASP A 461 11.71 -19.14 9.84
N PRO A 462 11.87 -20.27 10.56
CA PRO A 462 12.92 -20.42 11.55
C PRO A 462 14.34 -20.27 10.99
N LYS A 463 14.57 -20.54 9.70
CA LYS A 463 15.90 -20.41 9.09
C LYS A 463 16.27 -18.94 8.95
N ILE A 464 15.35 -18.14 8.43
CA ILE A 464 15.54 -16.68 8.32
C ILE A 464 15.68 -16.08 9.72
N LEU A 465 14.84 -16.49 10.68
CA LEU A 465 14.94 -16.00 12.07
C LEU A 465 16.30 -16.29 12.70
N ALA A 466 16.87 -17.48 12.47
CA ALA A 466 18.21 -17.82 12.94
C ALA A 466 19.29 -16.96 12.27
N GLU A 467 19.20 -16.76 10.94
CA GLU A 467 20.13 -15.94 10.18
C GLU A 467 20.15 -14.48 10.66
N VAL A 468 18.98 -13.84 10.74
CA VAL A 468 18.87 -12.42 11.12
C VAL A 468 19.20 -12.18 12.59
N SER A 469 19.19 -13.22 13.43
CA SER A 469 19.58 -13.13 14.84
C SER A 469 21.10 -13.18 15.06
N CYS A 470 21.90 -13.46 14.02
CA CYS A 470 23.34 -13.61 14.15
C CYS A 470 24.08 -12.26 14.26
N GLY A 471 24.94 -12.15 15.29
CA GLY A 471 25.93 -11.06 15.39
C GLY A 471 25.33 -9.66 15.52
N LEU A 472 24.25 -9.49 16.29
CA LEU A 472 23.54 -8.21 16.48
C LEU A 472 24.16 -7.28 17.54
N GLY A 473 25.36 -7.62 18.02
CA GLY A 473 25.98 -6.93 19.15
C GLY A 473 25.23 -7.12 20.47
N GLU A 474 25.63 -6.37 21.49
CA GLU A 474 25.00 -6.41 22.81
C GLU A 474 23.54 -5.97 22.74
N ALA A 475 22.64 -6.74 23.36
CA ALA A 475 21.25 -6.38 23.53
C ALA A 475 21.10 -5.33 24.64
N MET A 476 19.96 -4.63 24.67
CA MET A 476 19.64 -3.78 25.80
C MET A 476 19.63 -4.59 27.10
N VAL A 477 20.09 -3.99 28.20
CA VAL A 477 20.03 -4.64 29.51
C VAL A 477 18.57 -4.70 29.98
N GLY A 478 18.09 -5.90 30.25
CA GLY A 478 16.72 -6.13 30.70
C GLY A 478 16.53 -5.83 32.19
N ILE A 479 15.29 -5.50 32.58
CA ILE A 479 14.87 -5.30 33.97
C ILE A 479 13.88 -6.41 34.35
N ASP A 480 14.14 -7.13 35.45
CA ASP A 480 13.20 -8.12 35.97
C ASP A 480 11.99 -7.43 36.60
N CYS A 481 10.82 -7.67 36.01
CA CYS A 481 9.54 -7.09 36.42
C CYS A 481 9.00 -7.70 37.73
N ARG A 482 9.64 -8.72 38.31
CA ARG A 482 9.21 -9.40 39.54
C ARG A 482 9.81 -8.83 40.83
N THR A 483 10.59 -7.75 40.73
CA THR A 483 11.20 -7.10 41.89
C THR A 483 10.14 -6.38 42.73
N LYS A 484 10.32 -6.36 44.07
CA LYS A 484 9.28 -5.87 45.02
C LYS A 484 8.90 -4.39 44.82
N ASP A 485 9.81 -3.57 44.30
CA ASP A 485 9.61 -2.13 44.11
C ASP A 485 9.44 -1.75 42.62
N PHE A 486 9.00 -2.69 41.78
CA PHE A 486 8.83 -2.45 40.36
C PHE A 486 7.62 -1.55 40.06
N ASN A 487 7.88 -0.36 39.51
CA ASN A 487 6.83 0.56 39.07
C ASN A 487 6.30 0.15 37.68
N SER A 488 5.15 -0.51 37.64
CA SER A 488 4.48 -0.93 36.42
C SER A 488 3.93 0.27 35.66
N TYR A 489 4.36 0.45 34.40
CA TYR A 489 3.77 1.48 33.53
C TYR A 489 2.42 0.99 32.99
N ALA A 490 2.25 -0.33 32.82
CA ALA A 490 1.00 -0.92 32.34
C ALA A 490 -0.19 -0.63 33.28
N ALA A 491 0.08 -0.48 34.57
CA ALA A 491 -0.91 -0.24 35.62
C ALA A 491 -1.33 1.23 35.78
N ARG A 492 -0.69 2.18 35.08
CA ARG A 492 -0.95 3.63 35.24
C ARG A 492 -2.28 4.13 34.68
N SER A 493 -3.09 3.28 34.04
CA SER A 493 -4.33 3.69 33.37
C SER A 493 -5.57 2.92 33.85
N GLU A 494 -5.56 2.46 35.11
CA GLU A 494 -6.68 1.73 35.71
C GLU A 494 -7.93 2.58 35.94
#